data_AF-A0ABD3MDS1-F1
#
_entry.id   AF-A0ABD3MDS1-F1
#
_cell.length_a   1.000
_cell.length_b   1.000
_cell.length_c   1.000
_cell.angle_alpha   90.00
_cell.angle_beta   90.00
_cell.angle_gamma   90.00
#
_symmetry.space_group_name_H-M   'P 1'
#
loop_
_entity.id
_entity.type
_entity.pdbx_description
1 polymer ?
#
loop_
_entity_poly.entity_id
_entity_poly.type
_entity_poly.pdbx_seq_one_letter_code
_entity_poly.pdbx_strand_id
1 'polypeptide(L)'
;MILLVSTMLVLLTSIPRTYAGGGSARASLTSSTCFVRSVSRRCTNANQSPRASPAIYQYANKPAPSGVFSLLPSSFYLHHHQQRGNFAALSSSSSSENNDVGDTTDDLKINVSRLSTLQSLLSERGAPGSIGCNLGNGDLIAIPPSSSCSVEYKDLHPHLLPLAKSTSSGHIICALRRAYADDVPEYDSPSINAPWPIVESAVGLPGMRLLALNSEHLMRRIAADADANSGDDEESRSKIVEMYNNGLGNGSISEKSLDTPYLTGGVAELGYGLDKYILLRVGPFPDLYETMSNTHLSRGDEKSSLIAAEASNGKFGGFGSTFAFYAKLLASLSPKREEECRDAARMTLRMPLPSLGLTRKDYIDVAKMAGIANQDDDGEVALRKMLDMYEKIREHEKDDNSRDGKTPQQIAMEDANYLLDLACLTGRKYGEVREEIAKIYRGAGMEDDARFVERCIA
;
A
#
# COMPACT_ATOMS: atom_id res chain seq x y z
N MET A 1 32.13 -11.66 -23.63
CA MET A 1 31.72 -13.08 -23.60
C MET A 1 31.50 -13.41 -22.13
N ILE A 2 30.29 -13.32 -21.58
CA ILE A 2 29.11 -14.19 -21.76
C ILE A 2 29.38 -15.63 -21.30
N LEU A 3 28.91 -15.91 -20.08
CA LEU A 3 28.53 -17.19 -19.42
C LEU A 3 28.41 -16.83 -17.92
N LEU A 4 27.35 -17.12 -17.15
CA LEU A 4 26.22 -18.04 -17.32
C LEU A 4 24.90 -17.39 -16.86
N VAL A 5 23.79 -17.68 -17.56
CA VAL A 5 22.44 -17.63 -16.98
C VAL A 5 21.74 -18.95 -17.30
N SER A 6 21.30 -19.63 -16.25
CA SER A 6 20.46 -20.83 -16.25
C SER A 6 19.71 -20.74 -14.91
N THR A 7 18.39 -20.85 -14.80
CA THR A 7 17.48 -21.86 -15.38
C THR A 7 16.06 -21.27 -15.60
N MET A 8 15.06 -22.13 -15.85
CA MET A 8 13.61 -21.84 -15.98
C MET A 8 13.12 -21.34 -17.36
N LEU A 9 13.20 -22.22 -18.37
CA LEU A 9 12.27 -22.21 -19.50
C LEU A 9 11.74 -23.64 -19.73
N VAL A 10 10.45 -23.84 -19.48
CA VAL A 10 9.67 -25.06 -19.81
C VAL A 10 8.38 -24.54 -20.46
N LEU A 11 8.38 -24.39 -21.78
CA LEU A 11 7.89 -25.38 -22.76
C LEU A 11 6.38 -25.28 -23.04
N LEU A 12 6.04 -24.63 -24.15
CA LEU A 12 4.92 -25.03 -25.01
C LEU A 12 5.28 -24.74 -26.48
N THR A 13 5.68 -25.79 -27.19
CA THR A 13 5.60 -25.90 -28.66
C THR A 13 4.23 -26.54 -28.99
N SER A 14 3.59 -26.38 -30.16
CA SER A 14 4.13 -26.36 -31.52
C SER A 14 3.26 -25.61 -32.55
N ILE A 15 3.90 -25.35 -33.69
CA ILE A 15 3.52 -24.67 -34.94
C ILE A 15 2.78 -25.68 -35.89
N PRO A 16 1.85 -25.28 -36.82
CA PRO A 16 2.28 -24.77 -38.12
C PRO A 16 1.55 -23.58 -38.74
N ARG A 17 2.36 -22.74 -39.41
CA ARG A 17 1.98 -21.73 -40.40
C ARG A 17 1.39 -22.37 -41.66
N THR A 18 0.51 -21.64 -42.34
CA THR A 18 0.44 -21.62 -43.81
C THR A 18 0.40 -20.18 -44.32
N TYR A 19 0.97 -19.96 -45.51
CA TYR A 19 1.04 -18.67 -46.20
C TYR A 19 -0.24 -18.40 -46.99
N ALA A 20 -0.71 -17.14 -47.01
CA ALA A 20 -1.05 -16.38 -48.22
C ALA A 20 -1.59 -14.99 -47.82
N GLY A 21 -1.23 -13.95 -48.56
CA GLY A 21 -1.80 -12.62 -48.41
C GLY A 21 -2.63 -12.22 -49.64
N GLY A 22 -3.55 -11.27 -49.46
CA GLY A 22 -4.19 -10.54 -50.57
C GLY A 22 -5.72 -10.43 -50.48
N GLY A 23 -6.23 -9.21 -50.67
CA GLY A 23 -7.56 -9.01 -51.27
C GLY A 23 -8.74 -8.68 -50.34
N SER A 24 -8.89 -7.39 -50.04
CA SER A 24 -10.12 -6.58 -50.02
C SER A 24 -11.54 -7.20 -50.04
N ALA A 25 -12.45 -6.53 -49.29
CA ALA A 25 -13.87 -6.25 -49.59
C ALA A 25 -15.00 -6.89 -48.73
N ARG A 26 -15.64 -6.01 -47.93
CA ARG A 26 -17.09 -5.75 -47.72
C ARG A 26 -18.15 -6.88 -47.54
N ALA A 27 -19.20 -6.46 -46.81
CA ALA A 27 -20.51 -7.09 -46.51
C ALA A 27 -20.47 -8.15 -45.37
N SER A 28 -21.28 -8.14 -44.29
CA SER A 28 -22.61 -7.59 -43.92
C SER A 28 -23.72 -8.66 -43.91
N LEU A 29 -24.41 -8.81 -42.75
CA LEU A 29 -25.66 -9.56 -42.49
C LEU A 29 -25.56 -11.10 -42.67
N THR A 30 -26.01 -11.98 -41.77
CA THR A 30 -27.31 -12.06 -41.06
C THR A 30 -27.28 -13.05 -39.86
N SER A 31 -28.33 -12.98 -39.03
CA SER A 31 -28.69 -13.91 -37.94
C SER A 31 -29.00 -15.35 -38.37
N SER A 32 -28.79 -16.34 -37.49
CA SER A 32 -29.78 -17.41 -37.20
C SER A 32 -29.46 -18.24 -35.93
N THR A 33 -30.50 -18.86 -35.37
CA THR A 33 -30.61 -19.41 -34.00
C THR A 33 -30.71 -20.95 -33.93
N CYS A 34 -30.62 -21.50 -32.70
CA CYS A 34 -31.03 -22.85 -32.26
C CYS A 34 -30.10 -24.02 -32.69
N PHE A 35 -29.72 -24.95 -31.81
CA PHE A 35 -30.64 -25.91 -31.20
C PHE A 35 -30.14 -26.52 -29.86
N VAL A 36 -31.08 -26.90 -29.00
CA VAL A 36 -30.83 -27.65 -27.74
C VAL A 36 -31.03 -29.15 -27.98
N ARG A 37 -30.18 -30.02 -27.41
CA ARG A 37 -30.59 -31.41 -27.13
C ARG A 37 -29.84 -32.07 -25.96
N SER A 38 -30.58 -32.34 -24.90
CA SER A 38 -30.20 -33.27 -23.83
C SER A 38 -30.46 -34.72 -24.26
N VAL A 39 -29.62 -35.67 -23.83
CA VAL A 39 -30.00 -37.09 -23.70
C VAL A 39 -29.45 -37.64 -22.38
N SER A 40 -30.25 -38.46 -21.71
CA SER A 40 -29.95 -39.10 -20.42
C SER A 40 -30.24 -40.61 -20.49
N ARG A 41 -29.37 -41.44 -19.90
CA ARG A 41 -29.55 -42.79 -19.31
C ARG A 41 -28.14 -43.42 -19.11
N ARG A 42 -27.67 -43.93 -17.96
CA ARG A 42 -28.11 -44.88 -16.88
C ARG A 42 -27.76 -46.36 -17.14
N CYS A 43 -27.28 -47.02 -16.07
CA CYS A 43 -27.10 -48.49 -15.85
C CYS A 43 -25.83 -49.14 -16.48
N THR A 44 -25.12 -50.12 -15.89
CA THR A 44 -25.26 -50.85 -14.58
C THR A 44 -23.95 -51.58 -14.14
N ASN A 45 -23.91 -52.08 -12.91
CA ASN A 45 -22.80 -52.79 -12.21
C ASN A 45 -22.36 -54.16 -12.78
N ALA A 46 -21.10 -54.56 -12.51
CA ALA A 46 -20.67 -55.83 -11.86
C ALA A 46 -19.14 -55.83 -11.62
N ASN A 47 -18.62 -55.82 -10.39
CA ASN A 47 -18.27 -56.98 -9.53
C ASN A 47 -17.20 -57.95 -10.07
N GLN A 48 -15.97 -57.93 -9.49
CA GLN A 48 -15.38 -59.07 -8.75
C GLN A 48 -14.00 -58.77 -8.15
N SER A 49 -13.80 -59.18 -6.89
CA SER A 49 -12.53 -59.52 -6.23
C SER A 49 -12.73 -60.89 -5.53
N PRO A 50 -11.69 -61.64 -5.08
CA PRO A 50 -11.34 -61.58 -3.64
C PRO A 50 -9.92 -62.08 -3.22
N ARG A 51 -9.68 -62.04 -1.88
CA ARG A 51 -8.64 -62.73 -1.03
C ARG A 51 -7.24 -62.09 -0.95
N ALA A 52 -6.50 -62.11 0.17
CA ALA A 52 -6.76 -62.32 1.63
C ALA A 52 -5.48 -61.87 2.40
N SER A 53 -5.52 -61.05 3.47
CA SER A 53 -5.59 -61.37 4.94
C SER A 53 -4.43 -62.22 5.51
N PRO A 54 -4.07 -62.20 6.83
CA PRO A 54 -4.52 -61.35 7.98
C PRO A 54 -3.40 -60.86 8.97
N ALA A 55 -3.77 -60.00 9.96
CA ALA A 55 -3.35 -59.98 11.40
C ALA A 55 -3.76 -58.61 12.04
N ILE A 56 -4.87 -58.47 12.78
CA ILE A 56 -5.12 -58.78 14.21
C ILE A 56 -4.46 -57.82 15.22
N TYR A 57 -5.26 -56.94 15.84
CA TYR A 57 -5.58 -56.94 17.29
C TYR A 57 -6.82 -56.04 17.60
N GLN A 58 -7.66 -56.45 18.56
CA GLN A 58 -8.86 -55.73 19.09
C GLN A 58 -8.54 -55.30 20.55
N TYR A 59 -9.02 -54.19 21.15
CA TYR A 59 -10.35 -53.91 21.78
C TYR A 59 -10.22 -52.61 22.65
N ALA A 60 -11.22 -51.90 23.22
CA ALA A 60 -12.70 -51.93 23.19
C ALA A 60 -13.35 -50.55 23.59
N ASN A 61 -14.65 -50.45 23.31
CA ASN A 61 -15.73 -49.54 23.76
C ASN A 61 -15.60 -48.60 25.01
N LYS A 62 -15.93 -47.29 24.77
CA LYS A 62 -17.06 -46.44 25.30
C LYS A 62 -17.41 -46.40 26.82
N PRO A 63 -18.04 -45.31 27.37
CA PRO A 63 -18.93 -44.32 26.69
C PRO A 63 -18.67 -42.82 26.99
N ALA A 64 -19.49 -41.94 26.40
CA ALA A 64 -19.45 -40.48 26.52
C ALA A 64 -20.29 -39.94 27.70
N PRO A 65 -20.16 -38.64 28.02
CA PRO A 65 -21.35 -37.78 27.86
C PRO A 65 -21.10 -36.44 27.14
N SER A 66 -22.23 -35.79 26.83
CA SER A 66 -22.43 -34.54 26.08
C SER A 66 -21.73 -33.28 26.58
N GLY A 67 -21.28 -32.44 25.65
CA GLY A 67 -20.99 -31.02 25.86
C GLY A 67 -20.71 -30.33 24.51
N VAL A 68 -21.62 -29.46 24.06
CA VAL A 68 -21.44 -28.72 22.80
C VAL A 68 -20.62 -27.47 23.06
N PHE A 69 -19.38 -27.45 22.61
CA PHE A 69 -18.58 -26.23 22.46
C PHE A 69 -17.95 -26.21 21.07
N SER A 70 -18.21 -25.15 20.31
CA SER A 70 -17.63 -24.91 18.99
C SER A 70 -16.17 -24.50 19.14
N LEU A 71 -15.25 -25.40 18.77
CA LEU A 71 -13.82 -25.12 18.71
C LEU A 71 -13.51 -24.22 17.51
N LEU A 72 -13.10 -22.98 17.78
CA LEU A 72 -12.24 -22.23 16.85
C LEU A 72 -10.79 -22.71 17.06
N PRO A 73 -10.03 -23.05 16.02
CA PRO A 73 -8.64 -23.47 16.19
C PRO A 73 -7.72 -22.29 16.55
N SER A 74 -7.35 -22.18 17.82
CA SER A 74 -6.21 -21.36 18.25
C SER A 74 -4.89 -21.98 17.78
N SER A 75 -4.48 -21.71 16.53
CA SER A 75 -3.08 -21.78 16.05
C SER A 75 -2.97 -21.40 14.58
N PHE A 76 -2.72 -20.12 14.31
CA PHE A 76 -2.12 -19.67 13.04
C PHE A 76 -0.87 -18.83 13.34
N TYR A 77 0.14 -19.49 13.91
CA TYR A 77 1.52 -18.98 13.86
C TYR A 77 2.02 -19.11 12.41
N LEU A 78 1.81 -18.06 11.61
CA LEU A 78 2.53 -17.94 10.34
C LEU A 78 3.96 -17.48 10.66
N HIS A 79 4.93 -18.38 10.51
CA HIS A 79 6.32 -17.96 10.40
C HIS A 79 6.46 -17.07 9.17
N HIS A 80 6.64 -15.76 9.37
CA HIS A 80 7.01 -14.84 8.30
C HIS A 80 8.40 -15.21 7.79
N HIS A 81 8.45 -16.01 6.72
CA HIS A 81 9.66 -16.28 5.98
C HIS A 81 9.97 -15.07 5.08
N GLN A 82 10.36 -13.96 5.71
CA GLN A 82 10.84 -12.77 5.03
C GLN A 82 12.03 -13.18 4.14
N GLN A 83 11.93 -12.95 2.84
CA GLN A 83 13.08 -13.12 1.95
C GLN A 83 14.14 -12.10 2.35
N ARG A 84 15.23 -12.59 2.96
CA ARG A 84 16.42 -11.79 3.25
C ARG A 84 17.01 -11.27 1.93
N GLY A 85 16.63 -10.06 1.55
CA GLY A 85 17.48 -9.23 0.71
C GLY A 85 18.74 -8.91 1.51
N ASN A 86 19.91 -9.33 1.03
CA ASN A 86 21.18 -9.05 1.68
C ASN A 86 21.51 -7.55 1.62
N PHE A 87 21.04 -6.77 2.59
CA PHE A 87 21.69 -5.53 2.96
C PHE A 87 22.91 -5.88 3.81
N ALA A 88 24.07 -5.93 3.15
CA ALA A 88 25.34 -6.11 3.84
C ALA A 88 25.66 -4.86 4.67
N ALA A 89 25.92 -5.05 5.96
CA ALA A 89 26.33 -3.97 6.84
C ALA A 89 27.68 -3.40 6.39
N LEU A 90 27.73 -2.10 6.12
CA LEU A 90 28.95 -1.32 5.98
C LEU A 90 28.87 -0.15 6.95
N SER A 91 29.65 -0.24 8.04
CA SER A 91 29.88 0.89 8.92
C SER A 91 30.54 2.01 8.13
N SER A 92 29.89 3.17 8.09
CA SER A 92 30.49 4.39 7.54
C SER A 92 30.28 5.54 8.51
N SER A 93 31.39 6.17 8.88
CA SER A 93 31.42 7.39 9.68
C SER A 93 30.86 8.55 8.85
N SER A 94 29.72 9.12 9.28
CA SER A 94 29.11 10.27 8.64
C SER A 94 29.89 11.55 8.96
N SER A 95 30.81 11.93 8.08
CA SER A 95 31.37 13.29 8.05
C SER A 95 30.26 14.27 7.68
N SER A 96 29.78 15.02 8.66
CA SER A 96 28.75 16.04 8.50
C SER A 96 29.41 17.40 8.40
N GLU A 97 29.46 17.97 7.20
CA GLU A 97 29.86 19.35 6.89
C GLU A 97 29.03 19.82 5.68
N ASN A 98 28.54 21.06 5.56
CA ASN A 98 28.23 22.09 6.55
C ASN A 98 27.18 23.00 5.89
N ASN A 99 26.04 23.24 6.53
CA ASN A 99 25.20 24.40 6.25
C ASN A 99 25.18 25.26 7.52
N ASP A 100 26.28 25.96 7.76
CA ASP A 100 26.39 26.93 8.86
C ASP A 100 26.26 28.35 8.31
N VAL A 101 25.04 28.87 8.41
CA VAL A 101 24.78 30.31 8.53
C VAL A 101 23.89 30.44 9.75
N GLY A 102 24.50 30.66 10.90
CA GLY A 102 23.80 30.61 12.18
C GLY A 102 22.62 31.59 12.31
N ASP A 103 21.45 31.01 12.57
CA ASP A 103 20.40 31.61 13.40
C ASP A 103 19.85 30.50 14.31
N THR A 104 19.40 30.86 15.52
CA THR A 104 18.99 29.89 16.55
C THR A 104 17.52 29.46 16.39
N THR A 105 17.16 28.98 15.20
CA THR A 105 15.83 28.41 14.91
C THR A 105 15.84 26.89 14.90
N ASP A 106 14.81 26.33 15.54
CA ASP A 106 14.60 24.90 15.78
C ASP A 106 14.12 24.20 14.47
N ASP A 107 15.01 24.11 13.49
CA ASP A 107 14.68 23.63 12.13
C ASP A 107 14.27 22.16 12.14
N LEU A 108 12.99 21.91 11.86
CA LEU A 108 12.42 20.57 11.73
C LEU A 108 13.19 19.75 10.68
N LYS A 109 13.76 18.60 11.09
CA LYS A 109 14.47 17.67 10.19
C LYS A 109 13.50 17.00 9.22
N ILE A 110 13.33 17.59 8.03
CA ILE A 110 12.48 17.08 6.95
C ILE A 110 13.24 15.99 6.16
N ASN A 111 12.81 14.73 6.26
CA ASN A 111 13.41 13.62 5.50
C ASN A 111 12.72 13.40 4.13
N VAL A 112 12.67 14.47 3.32
CA VAL A 112 12.09 14.48 1.96
C VAL A 112 13.19 14.90 0.99
N SER A 113 13.71 13.95 0.21
CA SER A 113 14.75 14.21 -0.78
C SER A 113 14.26 15.21 -1.84
N ARG A 114 15.09 16.22 -2.12
CA ARG A 114 14.91 17.28 -3.14
C ARG A 114 13.52 17.92 -3.13
N LEU A 115 13.08 18.36 -1.95
CA LEU A 115 11.74 18.93 -1.72
C LEU A 115 11.31 19.99 -2.74
N SER A 116 12.18 20.94 -3.09
CA SER A 116 11.88 21.98 -4.08
C SER A 116 11.66 21.43 -5.49
N THR A 117 12.44 20.43 -5.90
CA THR A 117 12.26 19.69 -7.16
C THR A 117 10.94 18.93 -7.15
N LEU A 118 10.61 18.24 -6.05
CA LEU A 118 9.32 17.55 -5.88
C LEU A 118 8.15 18.51 -6.03
N GLN A 119 8.19 19.64 -5.31
CA GLN A 119 7.14 20.66 -5.37
C GLN A 119 6.96 21.23 -6.78
N SER A 120 8.06 21.49 -7.48
CA SER A 120 8.03 21.99 -8.87
C SER A 120 7.41 20.96 -9.82
N LEU A 121 7.82 19.68 -9.72
CA LEU A 121 7.27 18.59 -10.54
C LEU A 121 5.78 18.35 -10.25
N LEU A 122 5.36 18.42 -8.99
CA LEU A 122 3.96 18.33 -8.58
C LEU A 122 3.12 19.47 -9.19
N SER A 123 3.61 20.73 -9.12
CA SER A 123 2.91 21.86 -9.71
C SER A 123 2.74 21.76 -11.23
N GLU A 124 3.75 21.24 -11.93
CA GLU A 124 3.73 21.11 -13.39
C GLU A 124 2.88 19.93 -13.88
N ARG A 125 2.94 18.77 -13.21
CA ARG A 125 2.40 17.49 -13.72
C ARG A 125 1.38 16.79 -12.82
N GLY A 126 1.12 17.31 -11.62
CA GLY A 126 0.30 16.62 -10.64
C GLY A 126 1.02 15.45 -9.98
N ALA A 127 0.27 14.63 -9.25
CA ALA A 127 0.74 13.42 -8.58
C ALA A 127 0.13 12.16 -9.23
N PRO A 128 0.90 11.41 -10.06
CA PRO A 128 0.45 10.14 -10.63
C PRO A 128 0.01 9.14 -9.55
N GLY A 129 -1.15 8.50 -9.77
CA GLY A 129 -1.76 7.55 -8.83
C GLY A 129 -2.63 8.17 -7.72
N SER A 130 -2.66 9.51 -7.63
CA SER A 130 -3.57 10.26 -6.76
C SER A 130 -4.99 10.30 -7.33
N ILE A 131 -6.00 10.43 -6.44
CA ILE A 131 -7.41 10.58 -6.84
C ILE A 131 -7.86 12.05 -6.95
N GLY A 132 -7.32 12.95 -6.12
CA GLY A 132 -7.66 14.38 -6.11
C GLY A 132 -6.53 15.32 -6.57
N CYS A 133 -5.30 14.82 -6.69
CA CYS A 133 -4.12 15.63 -7.02
C CYS A 133 -3.46 15.22 -8.36
N ASN A 134 -4.18 14.53 -9.26
CA ASN A 134 -3.63 14.01 -10.51
C ASN A 134 -3.55 15.04 -11.67
N LEU A 135 -4.02 16.28 -11.46
CA LEU A 135 -3.99 17.34 -12.45
C LEU A 135 -2.67 18.11 -12.37
N GLY A 136 -2.03 18.32 -13.52
CA GLY A 136 -0.89 19.23 -13.69
C GLY A 136 -1.30 20.67 -13.97
N ASN A 137 -0.44 21.42 -14.65
CA ASN A 137 -0.68 22.79 -15.11
C ASN A 137 -1.05 23.79 -13.99
N GLY A 138 -0.48 23.62 -12.80
CA GLY A 138 -0.63 24.55 -11.68
C GLY A 138 -1.80 24.27 -10.73
N ASP A 139 -2.55 23.16 -10.88
CA ASP A 139 -3.57 22.79 -9.89
C ASP A 139 -2.95 22.51 -8.51
N LEU A 140 -1.77 21.88 -8.46
CA LEU A 140 -1.01 21.69 -7.22
C LEU A 140 -0.17 22.93 -6.90
N ILE A 141 -0.60 23.70 -5.90
CA ILE A 141 0.17 24.81 -5.35
C ILE A 141 1.11 24.27 -4.26
N ALA A 142 2.41 24.52 -4.40
CA ALA A 142 3.42 24.17 -3.42
C ALA A 142 3.21 24.89 -2.07
N ILE A 143 3.34 24.17 -0.97
CA ILE A 143 3.24 24.69 0.40
C ILE A 143 4.66 24.85 0.95
N PRO A 144 5.17 26.09 1.16
CA PRO A 144 6.50 26.26 1.72
C PRO A 144 6.55 25.75 3.18
N PRO A 145 7.71 25.26 3.67
CA PRO A 145 7.82 24.71 5.03
C PRO A 145 7.30 25.66 6.13
N SER A 146 7.52 26.97 5.99
CA SER A 146 7.00 27.99 6.91
C SER A 146 5.47 28.06 7.00
N SER A 147 4.75 27.70 5.93
CA SER A 147 3.28 27.66 5.90
C SER A 147 2.70 26.29 6.27
N SER A 148 3.52 25.24 6.31
CA SER A 148 3.11 23.89 6.70
C SER A 148 2.68 23.78 8.19
N CYS A 149 3.04 24.77 8.99
CA CYS A 149 2.71 24.97 10.40
C CYS A 149 1.43 25.80 10.62
N SER A 150 0.75 26.24 9.56
CA SER A 150 -0.43 27.11 9.70
C SER A 150 -1.64 26.41 10.31
N VAL A 151 -2.52 27.19 10.95
CA VAL A 151 -3.78 26.72 11.56
C VAL A 151 -4.71 26.05 10.55
N GLU A 152 -4.57 26.33 9.24
CA GLU A 152 -5.26 25.61 8.16
C GLU A 152 -5.06 24.09 8.26
N TYR A 153 -3.84 23.64 8.62
CA TYR A 153 -3.48 22.23 8.70
C TYR A 153 -3.64 21.65 10.11
N LYS A 154 -4.29 22.36 11.05
CA LYS A 154 -4.57 21.86 12.41
C LYS A 154 -5.32 20.53 12.39
N ASP A 155 -6.34 20.42 11.54
CA ASP A 155 -7.16 19.21 11.38
C ASP A 155 -6.65 18.25 10.27
N LEU A 156 -5.43 18.46 9.75
CA LEU A 156 -4.70 17.43 9.00
C LEU A 156 -4.14 16.37 9.98
N HIS A 157 -3.95 15.14 9.51
CA HIS A 157 -3.35 14.07 10.31
C HIS A 157 -1.99 14.51 10.93
N PRO A 158 -1.76 14.34 12.25
CA PRO A 158 -0.60 14.90 12.95
C PRO A 158 0.75 14.54 12.34
N HIS A 159 0.91 13.32 11.83
CA HIS A 159 2.16 12.83 11.23
C HIS A 159 2.40 13.26 9.76
N LEU A 160 1.54 14.08 9.16
CA LEU A 160 1.66 14.50 7.76
C LEU A 160 2.22 15.92 7.58
N LEU A 161 3.41 16.05 7.00
CA LEU A 161 3.92 17.33 6.51
C LEU A 161 3.25 17.65 5.15
N PRO A 162 2.41 18.69 5.03
CA PRO A 162 1.81 19.06 3.75
C PRO A 162 2.86 19.67 2.81
N LEU A 163 2.87 19.23 1.55
CA LEU A 163 3.88 19.61 0.54
C LEU A 163 3.29 20.42 -0.62
N ALA A 164 2.09 20.05 -1.07
CA ALA A 164 1.34 20.77 -2.11
C ALA A 164 -0.17 20.51 -1.95
N LYS A 165 -1.01 21.48 -2.34
CA LYS A 165 -2.47 21.39 -2.26
C LYS A 165 -3.11 21.63 -3.62
N SER A 166 -4.08 20.79 -3.98
CA SER A 166 -4.91 20.94 -5.17
C SER A 166 -5.91 22.09 -4.99
N THR A 167 -5.97 22.99 -5.98
CA THR A 167 -6.98 24.06 -6.03
C THR A 167 -8.37 23.53 -6.39
N SER A 168 -8.44 22.46 -7.18
CA SER A 168 -9.67 21.91 -7.73
C SER A 168 -10.38 20.93 -6.79
N SER A 169 -9.63 20.08 -6.07
CA SER A 169 -10.19 19.10 -5.13
C SER A 169 -10.04 19.49 -3.66
N GLY A 170 -9.09 20.37 -3.33
CA GLY A 170 -8.69 20.65 -1.95
C GLY A 170 -7.85 19.55 -1.29
N HIS A 171 -7.55 18.45 -2.00
CA HIS A 171 -6.66 17.39 -1.52
C HIS A 171 -5.22 17.89 -1.41
N ILE A 172 -4.42 17.20 -0.60
CA ILE A 172 -3.07 17.61 -0.21
C ILE A 172 -2.11 16.43 -0.40
N ILE A 173 -1.02 16.66 -1.13
CA ILE A 173 0.14 15.78 -1.16
C ILE A 173 0.98 16.05 0.08
N CYS A 174 1.23 15.00 0.86
CA CYS A 174 1.94 15.07 2.13
C CYS A 174 3.13 14.10 2.16
N ALA A 175 4.17 14.44 2.92
CA ALA A 175 5.12 13.45 3.41
C ALA A 175 4.68 12.92 4.77
N LEU A 176 4.70 11.60 4.93
CA LEU A 176 4.37 10.92 6.17
C LEU A 176 5.65 10.70 7.00
N ARG A 177 5.80 11.44 8.09
CA ARG A 177 6.78 11.12 9.13
C ARG A 177 6.30 9.85 9.83
N ARG A 178 7.01 8.72 9.69
CA ARG A 178 6.63 7.48 10.37
C ARG A 178 6.88 7.64 11.87
N ALA A 179 5.82 7.52 12.66
CA ALA A 179 5.87 7.25 14.10
C ALA A 179 5.10 5.95 14.44
N TYR A 180 4.98 5.06 13.46
CA TYR A 180 4.55 3.68 13.64
C TYR A 180 5.76 2.88 14.09
N ALA A 181 5.61 2.10 15.16
CA ALA A 181 6.62 1.12 15.51
C ALA A 181 6.60 0.05 14.42
N ASP A 182 7.70 -0.13 13.69
CA ASP A 182 7.91 -1.39 13.00
C ASP A 182 8.08 -2.50 14.07
N ASP A 183 7.91 -3.77 13.69
CA ASP A 183 8.16 -4.93 14.57
C ASP A 183 9.67 -5.11 14.95
N VAL A 184 10.48 -4.05 14.81
CA VAL A 184 11.89 -4.01 15.18
C VAL A 184 11.98 -3.71 16.68
N PRO A 185 12.62 -4.58 17.49
CA PRO A 185 12.71 -4.40 18.95
C PRO A 185 13.47 -3.15 19.41
N GLU A 186 14.20 -2.48 18.51
CA GLU A 186 15.05 -1.33 18.78
C GLU A 186 14.42 -0.05 18.22
N TYR A 187 14.41 1.02 19.02
CA TYR A 187 13.91 2.34 18.60
C TYR A 187 14.70 2.91 17.42
N ASP A 188 15.99 2.60 17.30
CA ASP A 188 16.84 2.90 16.13
C ASP A 188 16.50 2.01 14.90
N SER A 189 15.21 1.81 14.61
CA SER A 189 14.77 1.14 13.38
C SER A 189 15.33 1.87 12.15
N PRO A 190 15.76 1.13 11.10
CA PRO A 190 16.13 1.72 9.82
C PRO A 190 15.06 2.66 9.22
N SER A 191 13.79 2.55 9.65
CA SER A 191 12.70 3.42 9.21
C SER A 191 12.77 4.86 9.72
N ILE A 192 13.40 5.14 10.86
CA ILE A 192 13.59 6.52 11.36
C ILE A 192 14.47 7.33 10.40
N ASN A 193 15.49 6.67 9.84
CA ASN A 193 16.39 7.27 8.86
C ASN A 193 15.90 7.08 7.41
N ALA A 194 14.86 6.27 7.17
CA ALA A 194 14.30 6.07 5.84
C ALA A 194 13.58 7.33 5.34
N PRO A 195 13.73 7.68 4.03
CA PRO A 195 13.00 8.77 3.42
C PRO A 195 11.48 8.64 3.62
N TRP A 196 10.80 9.75 3.89
CA TRP A 196 9.38 9.75 4.23
C TRP A 196 8.50 9.36 3.02
N PRO A 197 7.55 8.41 3.19
CA PRO A 197 6.58 8.08 2.15
C PRO A 197 5.75 9.29 1.74
N ILE A 198 5.40 9.34 0.45
CA ILE A 198 4.49 10.37 -0.08
C ILE A 198 3.09 9.80 -0.14
N VAL A 199 2.15 10.53 0.46
CA VAL A 199 0.75 10.15 0.60
C VAL A 199 -0.17 11.28 0.14
N GLU A 200 -1.40 10.92 -0.19
CA GLU A 200 -2.53 11.84 -0.36
C GLU A 200 -3.36 11.87 0.92
N SER A 201 -3.88 13.04 1.31
CA SER A 201 -4.88 13.23 2.36
C SER A 201 -5.60 14.59 2.15
N ALA A 202 -6.46 15.00 3.07
CA ALA A 202 -7.00 16.37 3.12
C ALA A 202 -7.36 16.74 4.56
N VAL A 203 -7.53 18.04 4.84
CA VAL A 203 -7.91 18.53 6.18
C VAL A 203 -9.27 17.98 6.57
N GLY A 204 -9.37 17.36 7.75
CA GLY A 204 -10.61 16.76 8.26
C GLY A 204 -10.97 15.38 7.67
N LEU A 205 -10.16 14.81 6.77
CA LEU A 205 -10.31 13.41 6.37
C LEU A 205 -9.73 12.46 7.43
N PRO A 206 -10.34 11.29 7.68
CA PRO A 206 -9.90 10.33 8.69
C PRO A 206 -8.62 9.55 8.31
N GLY A 207 -7.99 9.78 7.16
CA GLY A 207 -6.88 8.95 6.73
C GLY A 207 -6.13 9.44 5.50
N MET A 208 -5.34 8.55 4.93
CA MET A 208 -4.38 8.82 3.87
C MET A 208 -4.25 7.64 2.89
N ARG A 209 -3.87 7.93 1.64
CA ARG A 209 -3.55 6.91 0.62
C ARG A 209 -2.08 7.00 0.24
N LEU A 210 -1.36 5.88 0.26
CA LEU A 210 0.03 5.81 -0.18
C LEU A 210 0.12 6.06 -1.69
N LEU A 211 0.97 7.01 -2.09
CA LEU A 211 1.31 7.25 -3.50
C LEU A 211 2.67 6.66 -3.85
N ALA A 212 3.69 6.89 -3.03
CA ALA A 212 5.05 6.40 -3.27
C ALA A 212 5.80 6.13 -1.97
N LEU A 213 6.74 5.18 -2.00
CA LEU A 213 7.58 4.85 -0.83
C LEU A 213 8.48 6.01 -0.38
N ASN A 214 8.81 6.95 -1.26
CA ASN A 214 9.54 8.19 -0.98
C ASN A 214 9.36 9.22 -2.12
N SER A 215 9.96 10.42 -1.98
CA SER A 215 9.89 11.48 -2.99
C SER A 215 10.55 11.12 -4.32
N GLU A 216 11.72 10.48 -4.32
CA GLU A 216 12.46 10.13 -5.54
C GLU A 216 11.69 9.13 -6.42
N HIS A 217 11.03 8.15 -5.81
CA HIS A 217 10.11 7.26 -6.52
C HIS A 217 9.01 8.06 -7.23
N LEU A 218 8.33 8.98 -6.54
CA LEU A 218 7.26 9.78 -7.14
C LEU A 218 7.77 10.71 -8.25
N MET A 219 8.87 11.42 -8.02
CA MET A 219 9.46 12.33 -9.00
C MET A 219 9.93 11.59 -10.26
N ARG A 220 10.56 10.42 -10.11
CA ARG A 220 10.98 9.60 -11.26
C ARG A 220 9.79 9.00 -12.00
N ARG A 221 8.69 8.69 -11.30
CA ARG A 221 7.42 8.31 -11.93
C ARG A 221 6.84 9.46 -12.75
N ILE A 222 6.90 10.70 -12.26
CA ILE A 222 6.49 11.90 -13.03
C ILE A 222 7.35 12.08 -14.28
N ALA A 223 8.67 11.88 -14.20
CA ALA A 223 9.56 11.93 -15.37
C ALA A 223 9.25 10.83 -16.40
N ALA A 224 9.00 9.59 -15.96
CA ALA A 224 8.63 8.49 -16.84
C ALA A 224 7.24 8.68 -17.47
N ASP A 225 6.28 9.24 -16.73
CA ASP A 225 4.97 9.63 -17.26
C ASP A 225 5.12 10.71 -18.34
N ALA A 226 5.92 11.75 -18.11
CA ALA A 226 6.17 12.79 -19.10
C ALA A 226 6.86 12.23 -20.36
N ASP A 227 7.81 11.31 -20.24
CA ASP A 227 8.45 10.64 -21.37
C ASP A 227 7.46 9.82 -22.23
N ALA A 228 6.49 9.17 -21.59
CA ALA A 228 5.50 8.33 -22.26
C ALA A 228 4.28 9.10 -22.81
N ASN A 229 3.84 10.15 -22.11
CA ASN A 229 2.50 10.74 -22.28
C ASN A 229 2.51 12.22 -22.74
N SER A 230 3.66 12.85 -23.00
CA SER A 230 3.70 14.22 -23.54
C SER A 230 3.34 14.34 -25.04
N GLY A 231 3.12 13.22 -25.72
CA GLY A 231 2.89 13.21 -27.18
C GLY A 231 4.11 13.75 -27.94
N ASP A 232 3.86 14.54 -28.98
CA ASP A 232 4.91 15.20 -29.78
C ASP A 232 5.45 16.49 -29.13
N ASP A 233 5.02 16.86 -27.91
CA ASP A 233 5.53 18.02 -27.17
C ASP A 233 6.89 17.70 -26.52
N GLU A 234 7.93 17.77 -27.35
CA GLU A 234 9.32 17.58 -26.95
C GLU A 234 9.81 18.63 -25.93
N GLU A 235 9.28 19.86 -25.94
CA GLU A 235 9.67 20.94 -25.02
C GLU A 235 9.14 20.66 -23.61
N SER A 236 7.84 20.38 -23.46
CA SER A 236 7.25 19.98 -22.17
C SER A 236 7.94 18.74 -21.60
N ARG A 237 8.14 17.70 -22.43
CA ARG A 237 8.82 16.47 -22.00
C ARG A 237 10.23 16.76 -21.49
N SER A 238 11.03 17.53 -22.24
CA SER A 238 12.42 17.84 -21.88
C SER A 238 12.48 18.66 -20.60
N LYS A 239 11.63 19.68 -20.45
CA LYS A 239 11.51 20.49 -19.23
C LYS A 239 11.30 19.63 -17.98
N ILE A 240 10.39 18.65 -18.01
CA ILE A 240 10.09 17.78 -16.87
C ILE A 240 11.26 16.81 -16.58
N VAL A 241 11.85 16.22 -17.61
CA VAL A 241 12.99 15.29 -17.43
C VAL A 241 14.24 16.03 -16.92
N GLU A 242 14.53 17.23 -17.43
CA GLU A 242 15.62 18.09 -16.94
C GLU A 242 15.39 18.53 -15.50
N MET A 243 14.16 18.93 -15.14
CA MET A 243 13.79 19.25 -13.77
C MET A 243 14.01 18.05 -12.83
N TYR A 244 13.61 16.84 -13.22
CA TYR A 244 13.89 15.63 -12.45
C TYR A 244 15.40 15.31 -12.38
N ASN A 245 16.15 15.50 -13.45
CA ASN A 245 17.57 15.15 -13.53
C ASN A 245 18.48 16.14 -12.79
N ASN A 246 18.01 17.35 -12.48
CA ASN A 246 18.77 18.34 -11.76
C ASN A 246 19.22 17.84 -10.37
N GLY A 247 20.52 17.82 -10.13
CA GLY A 247 21.13 17.35 -8.88
C GLY A 247 21.30 15.83 -8.76
N LEU A 248 21.04 15.03 -9.81
CA LEU A 248 21.30 13.59 -9.84
C LEU A 248 22.71 13.24 -10.32
N GLY A 249 23.18 12.04 -9.99
CA GLY A 249 24.45 11.46 -10.44
C GLY A 249 25.69 11.94 -9.67
N ASN A 250 25.49 12.63 -8.55
CA ASN A 250 26.52 13.18 -7.68
C ASN A 250 26.72 12.36 -6.38
N GLY A 251 25.95 11.28 -6.19
CA GLY A 251 25.97 10.48 -4.96
C GLY A 251 25.20 11.08 -3.78
N SER A 252 24.36 12.10 -4.00
CA SER A 252 23.57 12.73 -2.94
C SER A 252 22.39 11.86 -2.47
N ILE A 253 21.88 10.96 -3.33
CA ILE A 253 20.84 9.99 -2.97
C ILE A 253 21.51 8.65 -2.62
N SER A 254 21.18 8.12 -1.45
CA SER A 254 21.75 6.86 -0.92
C SER A 254 21.43 5.64 -1.79
N GLU A 255 20.25 5.60 -2.41
CA GLU A 255 19.88 4.55 -3.35
C GLU A 255 20.40 4.88 -4.76
N LYS A 256 21.54 4.29 -5.14
CA LYS A 256 22.22 4.50 -6.43
C LYS A 256 21.32 4.31 -7.68
N SER A 257 20.30 3.45 -7.58
CA SER A 257 19.30 3.26 -8.64
C SER A 257 18.55 4.58 -8.94
N LEU A 258 18.19 5.33 -7.90
CA LEU A 258 17.44 6.58 -7.92
C LEU A 258 18.35 7.80 -8.11
N ASP A 259 19.61 7.75 -7.65
CA ASP A 259 20.63 8.77 -7.97
C ASP A 259 21.01 8.78 -9.45
N THR A 260 20.75 7.71 -10.20
CA THR A 260 21.05 7.65 -11.64
C THR A 260 20.04 8.51 -12.43
N PRO A 261 20.48 9.49 -13.25
CA PRO A 261 19.60 10.29 -14.09
C PRO A 261 18.62 9.46 -14.94
N TYR A 262 17.42 9.99 -15.15
CA TYR A 262 16.45 9.45 -16.09
C TYR A 262 16.92 9.67 -17.53
N LEU A 263 16.79 8.63 -18.36
CA LEU A 263 17.09 8.68 -19.79
C LEU A 263 15.79 8.75 -20.58
N THR A 264 15.59 9.86 -21.28
CA THR A 264 14.47 10.09 -22.22
C THR A 264 14.42 8.99 -23.27
N GLY A 265 13.21 8.49 -23.59
CA GLY A 265 12.98 7.32 -24.42
C GLY A 265 13.07 5.99 -23.66
N GLY A 266 13.41 5.98 -22.38
CA GLY A 266 13.59 4.75 -21.60
C GLY A 266 12.32 3.89 -21.49
N VAL A 267 11.12 4.51 -21.48
CA VAL A 267 9.85 3.76 -21.51
C VAL A 267 9.68 3.04 -22.86
N ALA A 268 10.02 3.72 -23.96
CA ALA A 268 9.92 3.17 -25.31
C ALA A 268 10.96 2.07 -25.56
N GLU A 269 12.21 2.27 -25.10
CA GLU A 269 13.29 1.27 -25.20
C GLU A 269 12.92 -0.06 -24.53
N LEU A 270 12.26 0.01 -23.37
CA LEU A 270 11.81 -1.19 -22.65
C LEU A 270 10.69 -1.95 -23.40
N GLY A 271 9.91 -1.27 -24.25
CA GLY A 271 8.90 -1.88 -25.13
C GLY A 271 7.68 -2.50 -24.44
N TYR A 272 7.57 -2.41 -23.11
CA TYR A 272 6.50 -3.04 -22.32
C TYR A 272 5.40 -2.07 -21.84
N GLY A 273 5.49 -0.77 -22.17
CA GLY A 273 4.56 0.27 -21.74
C GLY A 273 4.89 0.87 -20.36
N LEU A 274 4.27 2.01 -20.05
CA LEU A 274 4.58 2.85 -18.90
C LEU A 274 4.48 2.11 -17.56
N ASP A 275 3.35 1.46 -17.26
CA ASP A 275 3.14 0.79 -15.97
C ASP A 275 4.21 -0.26 -15.67
N LYS A 276 4.59 -1.05 -16.69
CA LYS A 276 5.65 -2.06 -16.57
C LYS A 276 7.03 -1.43 -16.48
N TYR A 277 7.28 -0.31 -17.14
CA TYR A 277 8.51 0.46 -16.94
C TYR A 277 8.61 0.94 -15.50
N ILE A 278 7.57 1.56 -14.96
CA ILE A 278 7.54 2.06 -13.59
C ILE A 278 7.81 0.93 -12.60
N LEU A 279 7.07 -0.19 -12.69
CA LEU A 279 7.22 -1.34 -11.79
C LEU A 279 8.59 -2.04 -11.87
N LEU A 280 9.29 -1.97 -13.01
CA LEU A 280 10.59 -2.64 -13.23
C LEU A 280 11.82 -1.73 -13.06
N ARG A 281 11.66 -0.41 -13.25
CA ARG A 281 12.78 0.56 -13.34
C ARG A 281 12.68 1.73 -12.37
N VAL A 282 11.47 2.02 -11.86
CA VAL A 282 11.26 3.11 -10.89
C VAL A 282 11.05 2.52 -9.50
N GLY A 283 10.00 1.72 -9.28
CA GLY A 283 9.68 1.14 -7.99
C GLY A 283 8.24 0.61 -7.91
N PRO A 284 7.82 0.09 -6.74
CA PRO A 284 6.45 -0.37 -6.53
C PRO A 284 5.51 0.81 -6.23
N PHE A 285 4.34 0.86 -6.87
CA PHE A 285 3.28 1.85 -6.62
C PHE A 285 1.93 1.15 -6.38
N PRO A 286 1.17 1.47 -5.31
CA PRO A 286 -0.05 0.72 -4.97
C PRO A 286 -1.09 0.69 -6.08
N ASP A 287 -1.34 1.83 -6.72
CA ASP A 287 -2.31 1.98 -7.82
C ASP A 287 -1.91 1.19 -9.09
N LEU A 288 -0.62 0.97 -9.33
CA LEU A 288 -0.16 0.11 -10.43
C LEU A 288 -0.34 -1.38 -10.11
N TYR A 289 -0.24 -1.79 -8.83
CA TYR A 289 -0.62 -3.14 -8.41
C TYR A 289 -2.14 -3.35 -8.50
N GLU A 290 -2.95 -2.36 -8.11
CA GLU A 290 -4.41 -2.35 -8.31
C GLU A 290 -4.75 -2.48 -9.81
N THR A 291 -4.13 -1.67 -10.67
CA THR A 291 -4.32 -1.66 -12.13
C THR A 291 -3.89 -2.99 -12.77
N MET A 292 -2.74 -3.54 -12.38
CA MET A 292 -2.26 -4.84 -12.86
C MET A 292 -3.22 -5.97 -12.45
N SER A 293 -3.66 -5.98 -11.18
CA SER A 293 -4.60 -6.97 -10.66
C SER A 293 -5.95 -6.93 -11.39
N ASN A 294 -6.53 -5.74 -11.57
CA ASN A 294 -7.76 -5.53 -12.32
C ASN A 294 -7.60 -5.92 -13.81
N THR A 295 -6.44 -5.65 -14.41
CA THR A 295 -6.14 -6.03 -15.79
C THR A 295 -6.12 -7.55 -15.97
N HIS A 296 -5.52 -8.30 -15.03
CA HIS A 296 -5.58 -9.77 -15.07
C HIS A 296 -7.01 -10.29 -14.87
N LEU A 297 -7.78 -9.73 -13.93
CA LEU A 297 -9.18 -10.11 -13.71
C LEU A 297 -10.03 -9.88 -14.97
N SER A 298 -9.88 -8.75 -15.65
CA SER A 298 -10.61 -8.41 -16.90
C SER A 298 -10.38 -9.42 -18.04
N ARG A 299 -9.27 -10.17 -17.98
CA ARG A 299 -8.91 -11.22 -18.95
C ARG A 299 -9.34 -12.62 -18.51
N GLY A 300 -10.04 -12.75 -17.38
CA GLY A 300 -10.43 -14.03 -16.78
C GLY A 300 -9.28 -14.73 -16.03
N ASP A 301 -8.16 -14.06 -15.80
CA ASP A 301 -6.98 -14.61 -15.11
C ASP A 301 -7.05 -14.29 -13.60
N GLU A 302 -7.97 -14.97 -12.91
CA GLU A 302 -8.19 -14.84 -11.45
C GLU A 302 -6.89 -15.07 -10.65
N LYS A 303 -6.07 -16.04 -11.06
CA LYS A 303 -4.85 -16.41 -10.33
C LYS A 303 -3.81 -15.29 -10.36
N SER A 304 -3.48 -14.76 -11.53
CA SER A 304 -2.50 -13.66 -11.61
C SER A 304 -3.06 -12.36 -11.02
N SER A 305 -4.39 -12.17 -11.06
CA SER A 305 -5.06 -11.04 -10.40
C SER A 305 -4.87 -11.07 -8.88
N LEU A 306 -5.13 -12.22 -8.24
CA LEU A 306 -4.93 -12.41 -6.81
C LEU A 306 -3.45 -12.32 -6.41
N ILE A 307 -2.55 -12.96 -7.17
CA ILE A 307 -1.09 -12.88 -6.94
C ILE A 307 -0.60 -11.42 -7.02
N ALA A 308 -1.09 -10.63 -7.96
CA ALA A 308 -0.74 -9.21 -8.07
C ALA A 308 -1.21 -8.40 -6.84
N ALA A 309 -2.44 -8.63 -6.37
CA ALA A 309 -2.98 -7.94 -5.21
C ALA A 309 -2.29 -8.36 -3.90
N GLU A 310 -2.03 -9.65 -3.70
CA GLU A 310 -1.30 -10.19 -2.54
C GLU A 310 0.16 -9.69 -2.53
N ALA A 311 0.82 -9.63 -3.68
CA ALA A 311 2.16 -9.06 -3.81
C ALA A 311 2.23 -7.58 -3.38
N SER A 312 1.14 -6.81 -3.55
CA SER A 312 1.03 -5.43 -3.07
C SER A 312 1.19 -5.35 -1.54
N ASN A 313 0.49 -6.22 -0.80
CA ASN A 313 0.57 -6.29 0.67
C ASN A 313 2.01 -6.52 1.17
N GLY A 314 2.79 -7.36 0.48
CA GLY A 314 4.20 -7.59 0.79
C GLY A 314 5.16 -6.47 0.40
N LYS A 315 4.73 -5.49 -0.40
CA LYS A 315 5.53 -4.32 -0.83
C LYS A 315 5.26 -3.07 0.00
N PHE A 316 4.07 -2.94 0.56
CA PHE A 316 3.62 -1.75 1.29
C PHE A 316 3.25 -2.07 2.74
N GLY A 317 4.15 -2.76 3.45
CA GLY A 317 3.98 -3.09 4.87
C GLY A 317 3.66 -1.84 5.70
N GLY A 318 2.71 -1.98 6.62
CA GLY A 318 2.18 -0.88 7.44
C GLY A 318 1.06 -0.05 6.79
N PHE A 319 0.58 -0.40 5.59
CA PHE A 319 -0.56 0.27 4.94
C PHE A 319 -1.78 -0.66 4.79
N GLY A 320 -2.85 -0.36 5.55
CA GLY A 320 -4.10 -1.12 5.50
C GLY A 320 -4.83 -1.04 4.15
N SER A 321 -4.60 0.01 3.36
CA SER A 321 -5.26 0.21 2.05
C SER A 321 -5.01 -0.90 1.04
N THR A 322 -3.86 -1.58 1.06
CA THR A 322 -3.60 -2.70 0.14
C THR A 322 -4.41 -3.94 0.52
N PHE A 323 -4.53 -4.22 1.82
CA PHE A 323 -5.41 -5.27 2.34
C PHE A 323 -6.89 -4.94 2.09
N ALA A 324 -7.28 -3.67 2.21
CA ALA A 324 -8.62 -3.21 1.86
C ALA A 324 -8.93 -3.39 0.37
N PHE A 325 -7.96 -3.11 -0.53
CA PHE A 325 -8.09 -3.43 -1.96
C PHE A 325 -8.19 -4.95 -2.19
N TYR A 326 -7.35 -5.74 -1.54
CA TYR A 326 -7.37 -7.20 -1.68
C TYR A 326 -8.71 -7.80 -1.22
N ALA A 327 -9.29 -7.30 -0.12
CA ALA A 327 -10.64 -7.65 0.31
C ALA A 327 -11.70 -7.25 -0.72
N LYS A 328 -11.66 -6.01 -1.27
CA LYS A 328 -12.58 -5.56 -2.34
C LYS A 328 -12.48 -6.46 -3.59
N LEU A 329 -11.28 -6.89 -3.96
CA LEU A 329 -11.05 -7.84 -5.07
C LEU A 329 -11.66 -9.21 -4.77
N LEU A 330 -11.41 -9.79 -3.60
CA LEU A 330 -11.97 -11.07 -3.18
C LEU A 330 -13.51 -11.02 -3.11
N ALA A 331 -14.09 -9.91 -2.62
CA ALA A 331 -15.53 -9.68 -2.63
C ALA A 331 -16.14 -9.68 -4.05
N SER A 332 -15.40 -9.19 -5.06
CA SER A 332 -15.84 -9.23 -6.46
C SER A 332 -15.90 -10.64 -7.05
N LEU A 333 -15.24 -11.61 -6.40
CA LEU A 333 -15.20 -13.04 -6.75
C LEU A 333 -16.19 -13.89 -5.92
N SER A 334 -17.02 -13.25 -5.09
CA SER A 334 -18.04 -13.92 -4.28
C SER A 334 -19.06 -14.69 -5.15
N PRO A 335 -19.63 -15.80 -4.64
CA PRO A 335 -19.53 -16.30 -3.26
C PRO A 335 -18.32 -17.19 -2.96
N LYS A 336 -17.39 -17.39 -3.92
CA LYS A 336 -16.33 -18.40 -3.78
C LYS A 336 -15.23 -18.04 -2.78
N ARG A 337 -15.10 -16.76 -2.42
CA ARG A 337 -13.95 -16.16 -1.71
C ARG A 337 -14.36 -15.38 -0.46
N GLU A 338 -15.56 -15.60 0.07
CA GLU A 338 -16.13 -14.80 1.17
C GLU A 338 -15.32 -14.88 2.47
N GLU A 339 -14.83 -16.07 2.83
CA GLU A 339 -13.97 -16.27 4.01
C GLU A 339 -12.62 -15.54 3.84
N GLU A 340 -11.96 -15.70 2.68
CA GLU A 340 -10.70 -15.01 2.35
C GLU A 340 -10.88 -13.47 2.35
N CYS A 341 -11.99 -12.98 1.80
CA CYS A 341 -12.36 -11.57 1.80
C CYS A 341 -12.50 -11.04 3.24
N ARG A 342 -13.22 -11.78 4.08
CA ARG A 342 -13.45 -11.40 5.48
C ARG A 342 -12.15 -11.34 6.27
N ASP A 343 -11.27 -12.31 6.08
CA ASP A 343 -10.00 -12.38 6.78
C ASP A 343 -9.02 -11.29 6.29
N ALA A 344 -8.97 -11.02 4.97
CA ALA A 344 -8.24 -9.88 4.41
C ALA A 344 -8.76 -8.52 4.90
N ALA A 345 -10.09 -8.35 5.02
CA ALA A 345 -10.69 -7.15 5.57
C ALA A 345 -10.37 -6.97 7.06
N ARG A 346 -10.37 -8.05 7.86
CA ARG A 346 -9.96 -8.02 9.28
C ARG A 346 -8.48 -7.69 9.47
N MET A 347 -7.62 -8.09 8.54
CA MET A 347 -6.19 -7.77 8.58
C MET A 347 -5.92 -6.25 8.60
N THR A 348 -6.82 -5.44 8.02
CA THR A 348 -6.71 -3.97 8.07
C THR A 348 -6.76 -3.40 9.49
N LEU A 349 -7.40 -4.08 10.45
CA LEU A 349 -7.54 -3.62 11.84
C LEU A 349 -6.25 -3.75 12.68
N ARG A 350 -5.25 -4.49 12.18
CA ARG A 350 -3.91 -4.58 12.78
C ARG A 350 -2.88 -3.74 12.04
N MET A 351 -3.30 -3.00 11.02
CA MET A 351 -2.51 -1.94 10.40
C MET A 351 -2.95 -0.61 11.02
N PRO A 352 -2.10 0.44 11.03
CA PRO A 352 -2.51 1.77 11.49
C PRO A 352 -3.77 2.23 10.75
N LEU A 353 -4.87 2.48 11.46
CA LEU A 353 -6.16 2.74 10.83
C LEU A 353 -6.16 3.96 9.89
N PRO A 354 -5.41 5.06 10.13
CA PRO A 354 -5.26 6.15 9.16
C PRO A 354 -4.79 5.70 7.77
N SER A 355 -4.12 4.55 7.64
CA SER A 355 -3.57 4.02 6.38
C SER A 355 -4.55 3.15 5.57
N LEU A 356 -5.74 2.89 6.11
CA LEU A 356 -6.78 2.04 5.52
C LEU A 356 -7.44 2.67 4.29
N GLY A 357 -7.72 3.98 4.34
CA GLY A 357 -8.39 4.69 3.27
C GLY A 357 -8.54 6.19 3.57
N LEU A 358 -9.03 6.94 2.59
CA LEU A 358 -9.16 8.40 2.68
C LEU A 358 -10.44 8.84 3.38
N THR A 359 -11.53 8.09 3.25
CA THR A 359 -12.88 8.54 3.61
C THR A 359 -13.52 7.63 4.66
N ARG A 360 -14.45 8.14 5.48
CA ARG A 360 -15.25 7.29 6.40
C ARG A 360 -15.93 6.12 5.68
N LYS A 361 -16.27 6.29 4.39
CA LYS A 361 -16.82 5.22 3.54
C LYS A 361 -15.88 4.02 3.40
N ASP A 362 -14.57 4.24 3.28
CA ASP A 362 -13.60 3.15 3.14
C ASP A 362 -13.60 2.23 4.38
N TYR A 363 -13.66 2.84 5.58
CA TYR A 363 -13.80 2.12 6.84
C TYR A 363 -15.14 1.37 6.94
N ILE A 364 -16.25 2.00 6.53
CA ILE A 364 -17.59 1.35 6.49
C ILE A 364 -17.60 0.15 5.55
N ASP A 365 -17.04 0.28 4.35
CA ASP A 365 -16.94 -0.80 3.37
C ASP A 365 -16.12 -1.97 3.94
N VAL A 366 -15.00 -1.68 4.59
CA VAL A 366 -14.15 -2.68 5.25
C VAL A 366 -14.84 -3.34 6.43
N ALA A 367 -15.55 -2.59 7.30
CA ALA A 367 -16.31 -3.14 8.41
C ALA A 367 -17.40 -4.13 7.95
N LYS A 368 -18.02 -3.86 6.79
CA LYS A 368 -19.02 -4.74 6.16
C LYS A 368 -18.36 -5.99 5.55
N MET A 369 -17.24 -5.85 4.83
CA MET A 369 -16.48 -7.00 4.32
C MET A 369 -15.91 -7.89 5.43
N ALA A 370 -15.45 -7.30 6.54
CA ALA A 370 -14.91 -8.00 7.71
C ALA A 370 -15.97 -8.77 8.53
N GLY A 371 -17.26 -8.67 8.17
CA GLY A 371 -18.37 -9.26 8.92
C GLY A 371 -18.50 -8.69 10.33
N ILE A 372 -18.12 -7.42 10.52
CA ILE A 372 -18.24 -6.69 11.78
C ILE A 372 -19.53 -5.87 11.77
N ALA A 373 -19.85 -5.27 10.62
CA ALA A 373 -21.11 -4.60 10.33
C ALA A 373 -21.95 -5.43 9.35
N ASN A 374 -23.27 -5.34 9.49
CA ASN A 374 -24.23 -5.88 8.53
C ASN A 374 -24.30 -4.98 7.29
N GLN A 375 -24.78 -5.51 6.17
CA GLN A 375 -24.90 -4.73 4.92
C GLN A 375 -25.91 -3.57 5.04
N ASP A 376 -26.95 -3.75 5.86
CA ASP A 376 -28.01 -2.78 6.17
C ASP A 376 -27.69 -1.85 7.35
N ASP A 377 -26.56 -2.04 8.05
CA ASP A 377 -26.13 -1.08 9.08
C ASP A 377 -25.87 0.30 8.44
N ASP A 378 -26.35 1.35 9.12
CA ASP A 378 -25.95 2.73 8.87
C ASP A 378 -24.43 2.93 9.07
N GLY A 379 -23.86 3.95 8.43
CA GLY A 379 -22.44 4.25 8.48
C GLY A 379 -21.90 4.45 9.90
N GLU A 380 -22.61 5.17 10.76
CA GLU A 380 -22.16 5.42 12.14
C GLU A 380 -22.33 4.17 13.03
N VAL A 381 -23.33 3.34 12.75
CA VAL A 381 -23.48 2.02 13.40
C VAL A 381 -22.33 1.09 13.00
N ALA A 382 -21.96 1.06 11.72
CA ALA A 382 -20.86 0.25 11.22
C ALA A 382 -19.51 0.68 11.83
N LEU A 383 -19.24 1.98 11.91
CA LEU A 383 -18.00 2.52 12.49
C LEU A 383 -17.91 2.29 13.99
N ARG A 384 -19.03 2.41 14.73
CA ARG A 384 -19.05 2.03 16.14
C ARG A 384 -18.79 0.53 16.34
N LYS A 385 -19.39 -0.35 15.54
CA LYS A 385 -19.09 -1.81 15.59
C LYS A 385 -17.62 -2.09 15.24
N MET A 386 -17.03 -1.33 14.32
CA MET A 386 -15.60 -1.41 13.98
C MET A 386 -14.71 -1.00 15.17
N LEU A 387 -15.07 0.07 15.89
CA LEU A 387 -14.42 0.47 17.14
C LEU A 387 -14.56 -0.61 18.23
N ASP A 388 -15.78 -1.15 18.43
CA ASP A 388 -16.06 -2.24 19.36
C ASP A 388 -15.25 -3.53 19.06
N MET A 389 -14.73 -3.69 17.84
CA MET A 389 -13.84 -4.77 17.44
C MET A 389 -12.36 -4.40 17.61
N TYR A 390 -11.97 -3.18 17.21
CA TYR A 390 -10.62 -2.66 17.36
C TYR A 390 -10.16 -2.66 18.83
N GLU A 391 -11.01 -2.20 19.75
CA GLU A 391 -10.68 -2.21 21.19
C GLU A 391 -10.46 -3.64 21.71
N LYS A 392 -11.26 -4.62 21.28
CA LYS A 392 -11.07 -6.03 21.68
C LYS A 392 -9.77 -6.63 21.15
N ILE A 393 -9.37 -6.28 19.92
CA ILE A 393 -8.08 -6.68 19.36
C ILE A 393 -6.95 -6.06 20.20
N ARG A 394 -7.04 -4.76 20.49
CA ARG A 394 -6.06 -4.02 21.30
C ARG A 394 -5.97 -4.51 22.75
N GLU A 395 -7.08 -4.91 23.37
CA GLU A 395 -7.10 -5.54 24.69
C GLU A 395 -6.40 -6.91 24.66
N HIS A 396 -6.77 -7.77 23.72
CA HIS A 396 -6.15 -9.09 23.55
C HIS A 396 -4.64 -9.00 23.26
N GLU A 397 -4.21 -8.02 22.46
CA GLU A 397 -2.80 -7.79 22.13
C GLU A 397 -1.97 -7.25 23.32
N LYS A 398 -2.62 -6.61 24.32
CA LYS A 398 -1.98 -6.22 25.59
C LYS A 398 -1.86 -7.38 26.58
N ASP A 399 -2.83 -8.29 26.57
CA ASP A 399 -2.81 -9.48 27.42
C ASP A 399 -1.79 -10.53 26.91
N ASP A 400 -1.70 -10.71 25.59
CA ASP A 400 -0.71 -11.61 24.96
C ASP A 400 0.71 -11.02 24.95
N ASN A 401 0.86 -9.72 24.65
CA ASN A 401 2.14 -9.02 24.70
C ASN A 401 2.20 -8.16 25.96
N SER A 402 2.57 -8.75 27.09
CA SER A 402 2.88 -7.95 28.28
C SER A 402 3.89 -6.85 27.92
N ARG A 403 3.77 -5.67 28.55
CA ARG A 403 4.67 -4.54 28.28
C ARG A 403 6.15 -4.82 28.66
N ASP A 404 6.45 -6.02 29.18
CA ASP A 404 7.79 -6.46 29.52
C ASP A 404 8.69 -6.52 28.28
N GLY A 405 9.70 -5.67 28.25
CA GLY A 405 10.68 -5.61 27.15
C GLY A 405 10.40 -4.54 26.09
N LYS A 406 9.24 -3.87 26.10
CA LYS A 406 9.01 -2.69 25.24
C LYS A 406 9.73 -1.47 25.80
N THR A 407 10.36 -0.69 24.93
CA THR A 407 10.97 0.59 25.28
C THR A 407 9.90 1.65 25.60
N PRO A 408 10.21 2.69 26.41
CA PRO A 408 9.30 3.82 26.63
C PRO A 408 8.83 4.48 25.33
N GLN A 409 9.70 4.53 24.32
CA GLN A 409 9.41 5.10 23.01
C GLN A 409 8.41 4.24 22.21
N GLN A 410 8.59 2.91 22.17
CA GLN A 410 7.61 2.00 21.55
C GLN A 410 6.24 2.11 22.22
N ILE A 411 6.20 2.18 23.55
CA ILE A 411 4.96 2.39 24.31
C ILE A 411 4.31 3.73 23.94
N ALA A 412 5.09 4.82 23.86
CA ALA A 412 4.59 6.13 23.45
C ALA A 412 4.07 6.13 21.99
N MET A 413 4.69 5.38 21.09
CA MET A 413 4.20 5.20 19.71
C MET A 413 2.88 4.42 19.69
N GLU A 414 2.74 3.33 20.46
CA GLU A 414 1.49 2.57 20.59
C GLU A 414 0.33 3.38 21.21
N ASP A 415 0.63 4.22 22.19
CA ASP A 415 -0.36 5.08 22.86
C ASP A 415 -0.70 6.33 22.02
N ALA A 416 0.23 6.85 21.20
CA ALA A 416 -0.04 7.90 20.21
C ALA A 416 -0.88 7.37 19.03
N ASN A 417 -0.53 6.20 18.48
CA ASN A 417 -1.27 5.59 17.37
C ASN A 417 -2.70 5.24 17.75
N TYR A 418 -2.94 4.86 19.01
CA TYR A 418 -4.30 4.70 19.54
C TYR A 418 -5.19 5.94 19.39
N LEU A 419 -4.66 7.12 19.71
CA LEU A 419 -5.41 8.37 19.60
C LEU A 419 -5.72 8.74 18.15
N LEU A 420 -4.83 8.35 17.22
CA LEU A 420 -5.04 8.50 15.78
C LEU A 420 -6.12 7.54 15.27
N ASP A 421 -6.01 6.25 15.61
CA ASP A 421 -6.97 5.21 15.25
C ASP A 421 -8.38 5.52 15.79
N LEU A 422 -8.46 5.97 17.05
CA LEU A 422 -9.70 6.41 17.67
C LEU A 422 -10.30 7.63 16.94
N ALA A 423 -9.47 8.60 16.52
CA ALA A 423 -9.92 9.75 15.74
C ALA A 423 -10.50 9.35 14.37
N CYS A 424 -9.89 8.38 13.67
CA CYS A 424 -10.41 7.85 12.41
C CYS A 424 -11.86 7.32 12.55
N LEU A 425 -12.08 6.48 13.56
CA LEU A 425 -13.36 5.78 13.76
C LEU A 425 -14.42 6.72 14.36
N THR A 426 -14.09 7.47 15.40
CA THR A 426 -15.04 8.38 16.09
C THR A 426 -15.34 9.66 15.31
N GLY A 427 -14.45 10.08 14.41
CA GLY A 427 -14.53 11.41 13.78
C GLY A 427 -14.06 12.56 14.68
N ARG A 428 -13.41 12.27 15.83
CA ARG A 428 -12.69 13.28 16.63
C ARG A 428 -11.67 13.99 15.74
N LYS A 429 -11.60 15.31 15.81
CA LYS A 429 -10.70 16.10 14.97
C LYS A 429 -9.25 15.89 15.36
N TYR A 430 -8.36 15.82 14.38
CA TYR A 430 -6.92 15.69 14.66
C TYR A 430 -6.38 16.88 15.47
N GLY A 431 -6.91 18.08 15.29
CA GLY A 431 -6.56 19.26 16.09
C GLY A 431 -6.84 19.13 17.59
N GLU A 432 -7.67 18.16 18.02
CA GLU A 432 -8.04 17.91 19.41
C GLU A 432 -7.19 16.83 20.09
N VAL A 433 -6.43 16.02 19.33
CA VAL A 433 -5.51 14.98 19.86
C VAL A 433 -4.04 15.40 19.85
N ARG A 434 -3.65 16.45 19.10
CA ARG A 434 -2.24 16.84 18.94
C ARG A 434 -1.51 17.09 20.26
N GLU A 435 -2.09 17.87 21.18
CA GLU A 435 -1.47 18.09 22.50
C GLU A 435 -1.31 16.79 23.31
N GLU A 436 -2.26 15.88 23.19
CA GLU A 436 -2.31 14.61 23.92
C GLU A 436 -1.19 13.68 23.42
N ILE A 437 -1.07 13.56 22.09
CA ILE A 437 0.01 12.84 21.40
C ILE A 437 1.38 13.46 21.72
N ALA A 438 1.50 14.79 21.71
CA ALA A 438 2.77 15.45 22.01
C ALA A 438 3.21 15.25 23.47
N LYS A 439 2.27 15.28 24.43
CA LYS A 439 2.54 14.95 25.84
C LYS A 439 3.03 13.50 26.00
N ILE A 440 2.45 12.55 25.23
CA ILE A 440 2.91 11.15 25.18
C ILE A 440 4.36 11.07 24.67
N TYR A 441 4.68 11.74 23.56
CA TYR A 441 6.05 11.75 23.01
C TYR A 441 7.07 12.40 23.95
N ARG A 442 6.76 13.54 24.58
CA ARG A 442 7.64 14.14 25.60
C ARG A 442 7.87 13.22 26.78
N GLY A 443 6.85 12.49 27.22
CA GLY A 443 6.95 11.51 28.31
C GLY A 443 7.97 10.39 28.05
N ALA A 444 8.27 10.09 26.77
CA ALA A 444 9.28 9.12 26.35
C ALA A 444 10.60 9.77 25.84
N GLY A 445 10.77 11.09 25.98
CA GLY A 445 11.94 11.82 25.49
C GLY A 445 11.97 12.06 23.98
N MET A 446 10.87 11.83 23.26
CA MET A 446 10.74 12.00 21.81
C MET A 446 10.40 13.46 21.45
N GLU A 447 11.22 14.41 21.88
CA GLU A 447 10.92 15.85 21.76
C GLU A 447 10.77 16.29 20.29
N ASP A 448 11.52 15.70 19.36
CA ASP A 448 11.43 16.01 17.92
C ASP A 448 10.10 15.56 17.28
N ASP A 449 9.47 14.50 17.80
CA ASP A 449 8.15 14.03 17.37
C ASP A 449 7.04 14.87 18.04
N ALA A 450 7.22 15.25 19.30
CA ALA A 450 6.36 16.20 19.99
C ALA A 450 6.32 17.56 19.26
N ARG A 451 7.47 18.22 19.04
CA ARG A 451 7.57 19.49 18.30
C ARG A 451 6.96 19.38 16.90
N PHE A 452 7.16 18.24 16.22
CA PHE A 452 6.54 18.01 14.92
C PHE A 452 5.01 17.94 15.01
N VAL A 453 4.43 17.15 15.91
CA VAL A 453 2.96 17.03 16.08
C VAL A 453 2.32 18.36 16.49
N GLU A 454 3.02 19.17 17.29
CA GLU A 454 2.53 20.48 17.76
C GLU A 454 2.66 21.60 16.72
N ARG A 455 3.35 21.38 15.59
CA ARG A 455 3.63 22.44 14.58
C ARG A 455 2.40 23.21 14.08
N CYS A 456 1.18 22.66 14.21
CA CYS A 456 -0.09 23.30 13.80
C CYS A 456 -0.99 23.70 15.00
N ILE A 457 -0.45 23.73 16.22
CA ILE A 457 -1.12 24.26 17.41
C ILE A 457 -0.83 25.78 17.47
N ALA A 458 -1.83 26.56 17.87
CA ALA A 458 -1.80 28.02 17.92
C ALA A 458 -1.46 28.53 19.33
#